data_AF-A0A645F9C5-F1
#
_entry.id   AF-A0A645F9C5-F1
#
_cell.length_a   1.000
_cell.length_b   1.000
_cell.length_c   1.000
_cell.angle_alpha   90.00
_cell.angle_beta   90.00
_cell.angle_gamma   90.00
#
_symmetry.space_group_name_H-M   'P 1'
#
loop_
_entity.id
_entity.type
_entity.pdbx_description
1 polymer ?
#
loop_
_entity_poly.entity_id
_entity_poly.type
_entity_poly.pdbx_seq_one_letter_code
_entity_poly.pdbx_strand_id
1 'polypeptide(L)'
;MFVLMEFSYNPDRIKNLSIDLNASHNFKLFADQIEKAKSEKIIRDTVNSQDVFTDILSLTLFQFTVEPFLSTTFSLDRMQYVEFIQRRKTVIAETIINSIKN
;
A
#
# COMPACT_ATOMS: atom_id res chain seq x y z
N MET A 1 -11.97 10.68 12.63
CA MET A 1 -10.68 10.68 13.38
C MET A 1 -10.71 9.64 14.52
N PHE A 2 -11.09 8.38 14.24
CA PHE A 2 -11.21 7.33 15.27
C PHE A 2 -10.47 6.05 14.83
N VAL A 3 -10.62 5.68 13.54
CA VAL A 3 -10.03 4.45 12.98
C VAL A 3 -8.49 4.45 12.98
N LEU A 4 -7.84 5.63 12.88
CA LEU A 4 -6.39 5.73 12.72
C LEU A 4 -5.62 5.90 14.03
N MET A 5 -6.21 6.57 15.04
CA MET A 5 -5.64 6.54 16.40
C MET A 5 -5.70 5.14 16.98
N GLU A 6 -6.74 4.35 16.67
CA GLU A 6 -6.81 2.94 17.06
C GLU A 6 -5.65 2.10 16.51
N PHE A 7 -5.16 2.40 15.31
CA PHE A 7 -4.03 1.68 14.72
C PHE A 7 -2.69 1.93 15.42
N SER A 8 -2.46 3.13 15.97
CA SER A 8 -1.22 3.43 16.72
C SER A 8 -1.29 3.06 18.20
N TYR A 9 -2.48 3.01 18.79
CA TYR A 9 -2.68 2.77 20.22
C TYR A 9 -2.96 1.30 20.60
N ASN A 10 -3.39 0.45 19.66
CA ASN A 10 -3.70 -0.96 19.91
C ASN A 10 -2.93 -1.93 18.97
N PRO A 11 -1.66 -2.25 19.27
CA PRO A 11 -0.85 -3.17 18.46
C PRO A 11 -1.50 -4.57 18.31
N ASP A 12 -2.28 -5.01 19.30
CA ASP A 12 -3.00 -6.29 19.24
C ASP A 12 -4.11 -6.29 18.17
N ARG A 13 -4.74 -5.15 17.87
CA ARG A 13 -5.73 -5.05 16.79
C ARG A 13 -5.10 -5.14 15.41
N ILE A 14 -3.89 -4.59 15.23
CA ILE A 14 -3.10 -4.75 13.99
C ILE A 14 -2.70 -6.21 13.78
N LYS A 15 -2.26 -6.86 14.85
CA LYS A 15 -1.90 -8.28 14.82
C LYS A 15 -3.11 -9.14 14.45
N ASN A 16 -4.27 -8.91 15.04
CA ASN A 16 -5.49 -9.64 14.71
C ASN A 16 -5.96 -9.35 13.28
N LEU A 17 -5.87 -8.11 12.80
CA LEU A 17 -6.15 -7.76 11.40
C LEU A 17 -5.22 -8.50 10.42
N SER A 18 -3.94 -8.68 10.77
CA SER A 18 -3.00 -9.45 9.95
C SER A 18 -3.38 -10.94 9.86
N ILE A 19 -3.98 -11.48 10.92
CA ILE A 19 -4.48 -12.85 10.98
C ILE A 19 -5.78 -12.96 10.16
N ASP A 20 -6.72 -12.04 10.37
CA ASP A 20 -8.02 -12.01 9.69
C ASP A 20 -7.90 -11.81 8.17
N LEU A 21 -6.91 -11.01 7.74
CA LEU A 21 -6.61 -10.80 6.32
C LEU A 21 -5.71 -11.87 5.71
N ASN A 22 -5.34 -12.91 6.48
CA ASN A 22 -4.38 -13.94 6.09
C ASN A 22 -3.10 -13.34 5.47
N ALA A 23 -2.61 -12.25 6.07
CA ALA A 23 -1.60 -11.37 5.49
C ALA A 23 -0.28 -12.10 5.22
N SER A 24 0.07 -13.08 6.06
CA SER A 24 1.26 -13.92 5.87
C SER A 24 1.15 -14.81 4.61
N HIS A 25 -0.03 -15.38 4.34
CA HIS A 25 -0.26 -16.16 3.12
C HIS A 25 -0.22 -15.28 1.87
N ASN A 26 -0.87 -14.12 1.93
CA ASN A 26 -0.87 -13.15 0.82
C ASN A 26 0.53 -12.62 0.53
N PHE A 27 1.31 -12.31 1.57
CA PHE A 27 2.70 -11.93 1.43
C PHE A 27 3.54 -13.04 0.81
N LYS A 28 3.35 -14.29 1.22
CA LYS A 28 4.07 -15.43 0.63
C LYS A 28 3.78 -15.56 -0.87
N LEU A 29 2.52 -15.54 -1.28
CA LEU A 29 2.14 -15.58 -2.69
C LEU A 29 2.74 -14.41 -3.49
N PHE A 30 2.74 -13.22 -2.91
CA PHE A 30 3.36 -12.04 -3.50
C PHE A 30 4.88 -12.21 -3.65
N ALA A 31 5.56 -12.68 -2.60
CA ALA A 31 7.00 -12.90 -2.63
C ALA A 31 7.40 -13.96 -3.68
N ASP A 32 6.63 -15.05 -3.80
CA ASP A 32 6.83 -16.07 -4.83
C ASP A 32 6.68 -15.47 -6.25
N GLN A 33 5.74 -14.54 -6.46
CA GLN A 33 5.58 -13.82 -7.73
C GLN A 33 6.75 -12.89 -8.04
N ILE A 34 7.29 -12.19 -7.04
CA ILE A 34 8.47 -11.33 -7.20
C ILE A 34 9.68 -12.16 -7.60
N GLU A 35 9.93 -13.30 -6.94
CA GLU A 35 11.07 -14.16 -7.28
C GLU A 35 10.92 -14.78 -8.68
N LYS A 36 9.69 -15.15 -9.06
CA LYS A 36 9.42 -15.58 -10.44
C LYS A 36 9.73 -14.46 -11.45
N ALA A 37 9.23 -13.25 -11.21
CA ALA A 37 9.46 -12.11 -12.10
C ALA A 37 10.96 -11.73 -12.21
N LYS A 38 11.74 -11.90 -11.14
CA LYS A 38 13.20 -11.76 -11.15
C LYS A 38 13.84 -12.82 -12.03
N SER A 39 13.46 -14.10 -11.86
CA SER A 39 14.00 -15.20 -12.68
C SER A 39 13.71 -15.04 -14.18
N GLU A 40 12.57 -14.42 -14.51
CA GLU A 40 12.15 -14.09 -15.88
C GLU A 40 12.76 -12.76 -16.39
N LYS A 41 13.56 -12.07 -15.58
CA LYS A 41 14.16 -10.75 -15.87
C LYS A 41 13.14 -9.66 -16.24
N ILE A 42 11.93 -9.76 -15.71
CA ILE A 42 10.87 -8.74 -15.87
C ILE A 42 11.14 -7.55 -14.94
N ILE A 43 11.70 -7.81 -13.76
CA ILE A 43 12.06 -6.80 -12.75
C ILE A 43 13.52 -6.95 -12.32
N ARG A 44 14.06 -5.93 -11.63
CA ARG A 44 15.45 -5.90 -11.18
C ARG A 44 15.73 -7.01 -10.17
N ASP A 45 16.86 -7.70 -10.36
CA ASP A 45 17.29 -8.79 -9.47
C ASP A 45 17.58 -8.33 -8.03
N THR A 46 17.83 -7.02 -7.83
CA THR A 46 18.05 -6.41 -6.51
C THR A 46 16.76 -6.12 -5.75
N VAL A 47 15.59 -6.40 -6.31
CA VAL A 47 14.30 -6.15 -5.66
C VAL A 47 14.10 -7.10 -4.47
N ASN A 48 13.73 -6.52 -3.33
CA ASN A 48 13.34 -7.22 -2.12
C ASN A 48 11.81 -7.17 -1.96
N SER A 49 11.18 -8.33 -1.80
CA SER A 49 9.72 -8.45 -1.69
C SER A 49 9.13 -7.73 -0.46
N GLN A 50 9.85 -7.68 0.66
CA GLN A 50 9.39 -7.00 1.88
C GLN A 50 9.32 -5.49 1.66
N ASP A 51 10.31 -4.92 0.98
CA ASP A 51 10.36 -3.48 0.67
C ASP A 51 9.19 -3.10 -0.24
N VAL A 52 9.00 -3.82 -1.35
CA VAL A 52 7.91 -3.54 -2.30
C VAL A 52 6.54 -3.71 -1.64
N PHE A 53 6.37 -4.76 -0.82
CA PHE A 53 5.12 -4.96 -0.09
C PHE A 53 4.84 -3.82 0.89
N THR A 54 5.87 -3.35 1.58
CA THR A 54 5.78 -2.19 2.50
C THR A 54 5.46 -0.91 1.75
N ASP A 55 6.04 -0.70 0.56
CA ASP A 55 5.75 0.45 -0.30
C ASP A 55 4.29 0.45 -0.78
N ILE A 56 3.77 -0.72 -1.18
CA ILE A 56 2.35 -0.89 -1.54
C ILE A 56 1.46 -0.46 -0.37
N LEU A 57 1.72 -0.98 0.83
CA LEU A 57 0.93 -0.64 2.03
C LEU A 57 1.04 0.84 2.38
N SER A 58 2.25 1.39 2.38
CA SER A 58 2.51 2.81 2.66
C SER A 58 1.72 3.71 1.72
N LEU A 59 1.83 3.47 0.41
CA LEU A 59 1.19 4.31 -0.60
C LEU A 59 -0.34 4.15 -0.61
N THR A 60 -0.86 2.99 -0.24
CA THR A 60 -2.31 2.73 -0.23
C THR A 60 -3.00 3.16 1.06
N LEU A 61 -2.37 2.98 2.22
CA LEU A 61 -2.96 3.28 3.53
C LEU A 61 -2.78 4.74 3.95
N PHE A 62 -1.66 5.37 3.55
CA PHE A 62 -1.33 6.73 3.96
C PHE A 62 -2.44 7.73 3.60
N GLN A 63 -2.98 7.63 2.39
CA GLN A 63 -4.04 8.52 1.91
C GLN A 63 -5.33 8.46 2.75
N PHE A 64 -5.63 7.36 3.44
CA PHE A 64 -6.75 7.33 4.39
C PHE A 64 -6.35 7.96 5.73
N THR A 65 -5.08 7.79 6.11
CA THR A 65 -4.52 8.30 7.35
C THR A 65 -4.49 9.82 7.40
N VAL A 66 -4.14 10.45 6.28
CA VAL A 66 -3.95 11.89 6.17
C VAL A 66 -5.08 12.61 5.42
N GLU A 67 -6.25 12.00 5.30
CA GLU A 67 -7.38 12.59 4.56
C GLU A 67 -7.71 14.03 4.99
N PRO A 68 -7.91 14.37 6.28
CA PRO A 68 -8.22 15.75 6.67
C PRO A 68 -7.14 16.75 6.24
N PHE A 69 -5.87 16.33 6.27
CA PHE A 69 -4.74 17.15 5.86
C PHE A 69 -4.74 17.37 4.35
N LEU A 70 -4.90 16.31 3.56
CA LEU A 70 -4.91 16.39 2.09
C LEU A 70 -6.15 17.14 1.58
N SER A 71 -7.34 16.87 2.13
CA SER A 71 -8.57 17.57 1.75
C SER A 71 -8.47 19.07 2.02
N THR A 72 -7.90 19.48 3.16
CA THR A 72 -7.69 20.90 3.45
C THR A 72 -6.65 21.52 2.54
N THR A 73 -5.50 20.85 2.37
CA THR A 73 -4.37 21.35 1.56
C THR A 73 -4.76 21.53 0.10
N PHE A 74 -5.55 20.60 -0.43
CA PHE A 74 -5.99 20.60 -1.83
C PHE A 74 -7.37 21.23 -2.04
N SER A 75 -8.00 21.75 -0.97
CA SER A 75 -9.36 22.31 -0.99
C SER A 75 -10.38 21.38 -1.64
N LEU A 76 -10.32 20.09 -1.30
CA LEU A 76 -11.21 19.05 -1.82
C LEU A 76 -12.40 18.85 -0.89
N ASP A 77 -13.60 18.79 -1.47
CA ASP A 77 -14.77 18.24 -0.79
C ASP A 77 -14.71 16.70 -0.72
N ARG A 78 -15.70 16.10 -0.07
CA ARG A 78 -15.77 14.64 0.11
C ARG A 78 -15.82 13.87 -1.21
N MET A 79 -16.61 14.32 -2.18
CA MET A 79 -16.73 13.63 -3.47
C MET A 79 -15.44 13.74 -4.27
N GLN A 80 -14.86 14.94 -4.30
CA GLN A 80 -13.57 15.20 -4.94
C GLN A 80 -12.43 14.39 -4.31
N TYR A 81 -12.46 14.20 -2.99
CA TYR A 81 -11.50 13.33 -2.30
C TYR A 81 -11.64 11.87 -2.73
N VAL A 82 -12.87 11.37 -2.83
CA VAL A 82 -13.12 9.99 -3.32
C VAL A 82 -12.59 9.81 -4.74
N GLU A 83 -12.83 10.77 -5.64
CA GLU A 83 -12.30 10.74 -7.01
C GLU A 83 -10.77 10.78 -7.03
N PHE A 84 -10.16 11.62 -6.17
CA PHE A 84 -8.72 11.67 -5.97
C PHE A 84 -8.15 10.30 -5.59
N ILE A 85 -8.77 9.60 -4.64
CA ILE A 85 -8.37 8.25 -4.20
C ILE A 85 -8.58 7.20 -5.31
N GLN A 86 -9.63 7.32 -6.13
CA GLN A 86 -9.81 6.41 -7.27
C GLN A 86 -8.68 6.58 -8.29
N ARG A 87 -8.35 7.81 -8.67
CA ARG A 87 -7.24 8.09 -9.59
C ARG A 87 -5.90 7.63 -9.03
N ARG A 88 -5.70 7.78 -7.71
CA ARG A 88 -4.49 7.33 -7.00
C ARG A 88 -4.20 5.84 -7.21
N LYS A 89 -5.20 4.98 -7.38
CA LYS A 89 -4.99 3.54 -7.61
C LYS A 89 -4.07 3.28 -8.81
N THR A 90 -4.33 3.94 -9.93
CA THR A 90 -3.51 3.84 -11.14
C THR A 90 -2.13 4.42 -10.92
N VAL A 91 -2.05 5.62 -10.34
CA VAL A 91 -0.77 6.31 -10.07
C VAL A 91 0.14 5.47 -9.16
N ILE A 92 -0.41 4.85 -8.11
CA ILE A 92 0.35 3.99 -7.20
C ILE A 92 0.88 2.78 -7.94
N ALA A 93 0.03 2.08 -8.70
CA ALA A 93 0.44 0.90 -9.47
C ALA A 93 1.56 1.23 -10.45
N GLU A 94 1.43 2.32 -11.22
CA GLU A 94 2.46 2.77 -12.14
C GLU A 94 3.75 3.16 -11.42
N THR A 95 3.66 3.85 -10.27
CA THR A 95 4.83 4.25 -9.48
C THR A 95 5.62 3.02 -9.02
N ILE A 96 4.93 2.00 -8.52
CA ILE A 96 5.55 0.79 -7.99
C ILE A 96 6.14 -0.06 -9.13
N ILE A 97 5.39 -0.26 -10.22
CA ILE A 97 5.89 -1.02 -11.37
C ILE A 97 7.12 -0.33 -11.97
N ASN A 98 7.08 0.99 -12.14
CA ASN A 98 8.19 1.75 -12.67
C ASN A 98 9.41 1.78 -11.72
N SER A 99 9.20 1.66 -10.40
CA SER A 99 10.31 1.61 -9.46
C SER A 99 11.05 0.27 -9.50
N ILE A 100 10.39 -0.84 -9.85
CA ILE A 100 10.99 -2.19 -9.80
C ILE A 100 11.38 -2.76 -11.17
N LYS A 101 10.81 -2.26 -12.28
CA LYS A 101 11.12 -2.73 -13.63
C LYS A 101 12.61 -2.57 -13.96
N ASN A 102 13.10 -3.44 -14.85
CA ASN A 102 14.43 -3.36 -15.45
C ASN A 102 14.58 -2.16 -16.39
#